data_AF-A0A6I3P5N6-F1
#
_entry.id   AF-A0A6I3P5N6-F1
#
_cell.length_a   1.000
_cell.length_b   1.000
_cell.length_c   1.000
_cell.angle_alpha   90.00
_cell.angle_beta   90.00
_cell.angle_gamma   90.00
#
_symmetry.space_group_name_H-M   'P 1'
#
loop_
_entity.id
_entity.type
_entity.pdbx_description
1 polymer ?
#
loop_
_entity_poly.entity_id
_entity_poly.type
_entity_poly.pdbx_seq_one_letter_code
_entity_poly.pdbx_strand_id
1 'polypeptide(L)'
;MRKIVSILLLSLSIITLIACTKNKQQSLDGEYYWISSERNELAFTIKGDKGFIEHGEADNFKIDKQKKTIELTGQDIAKRTEGYSFKDGVFSVDISGVKHDYYLKDSEEYNNALKQYGYK
;
A
#
# COMPACT_ATOMS: atom_id res chain seq x y z
N MET A 1 -49.95 33.77 -30.51
CA MET A 1 -49.74 33.16 -29.18
C MET A 1 -48.99 31.85 -29.36
N ARG A 2 -48.13 31.53 -28.37
CA ARG A 2 -47.38 30.27 -28.15
C ARG A 2 -46.02 30.15 -28.85
N LYS A 3 -45.05 30.82 -28.20
CA LYS A 3 -43.71 30.28 -27.95
C LYS A 3 -43.87 28.92 -27.29
N ILE A 4 -43.49 27.81 -27.94
CA ILE A 4 -43.19 26.59 -27.20
C ILE A 4 -42.05 25.85 -27.89
N VAL A 5 -40.98 25.67 -27.11
CA VAL A 5 -39.93 24.67 -27.28
C VAL A 5 -38.94 24.86 -28.44
N SER A 6 -38.19 25.97 -28.39
CA SER A 6 -36.73 25.81 -28.45
C SER A 6 -36.31 24.76 -27.42
N ILE A 7 -35.26 24.00 -27.71
CA ILE A 7 -34.68 22.93 -26.86
C ILE A 7 -35.21 21.53 -27.23
N LEU A 8 -34.97 21.10 -28.47
CA LEU A 8 -34.76 19.69 -28.75
C LEU A 8 -33.25 19.44 -28.80
N LEU A 9 -32.70 19.19 -27.61
CA LEU A 9 -31.61 18.25 -27.35
C LEU A 9 -30.42 18.32 -28.31
N LEU A 10 -29.66 19.40 -28.17
CA LEU A 10 -28.22 19.42 -28.43
C LEU A 10 -27.51 18.58 -27.35
N SER A 11 -27.80 17.28 -27.29
CA SER A 11 -27.25 16.35 -26.30
C SER A 11 -26.63 15.14 -26.98
N LEU A 12 -25.66 15.40 -27.86
CA LEU A 12 -24.53 14.50 -27.99
C LEU A 12 -23.35 15.22 -27.33
N SER A 13 -23.44 15.32 -26.00
CA SER A 13 -22.29 15.64 -25.15
C SER A 13 -21.25 14.56 -25.42
N ILE A 14 -20.30 14.93 -26.28
CA ILE A 14 -18.89 14.56 -26.26
C ILE A 14 -18.60 13.56 -25.14
N ILE A 15 -18.56 12.27 -25.46
CA ILE A 15 -17.95 11.25 -24.60
C ILE A 15 -16.44 11.48 -24.69
N THR A 16 -15.96 12.60 -24.15
CA THR A 16 -14.55 12.81 -23.90
C THR A 16 -14.19 11.90 -22.74
N LEU A 17 -13.40 10.88 -23.07
CA LEU A 17 -12.42 10.20 -22.24
C LEU A 17 -12.28 10.81 -20.83
N ILE A 18 -12.88 10.17 -19.82
CA ILE A 18 -12.42 10.30 -18.43
C ILE A 18 -12.25 8.89 -17.87
N ALA A 19 -11.28 8.18 -18.43
CA ALA A 19 -10.49 7.24 -17.65
C ALA A 19 -9.01 7.40 -18.00
N CYS A 20 -8.56 8.65 -18.15
CA CYS A 20 -7.23 8.97 -17.66
C CYS A 20 -7.32 8.97 -16.13
N THR A 21 -7.51 7.80 -15.52
CA THR A 21 -6.96 7.58 -14.17
C THR A 21 -5.47 7.76 -14.37
N LYS A 22 -5.02 9.02 -14.19
CA LYS A 22 -3.61 9.32 -13.92
C LYS A 22 -3.22 8.25 -12.93
N ASN A 23 -2.25 7.43 -13.30
CA ASN A 23 -1.72 6.33 -12.52
C ASN A 23 -1.11 6.96 -11.25
N LYS A 24 -1.97 7.45 -10.33
CA LYS A 24 -1.61 7.87 -8.99
C LYS A 24 -1.33 6.55 -8.32
N GLN A 25 -0.12 6.06 -8.56
CA GLN A 25 0.39 4.89 -7.89
C GLN A 25 0.16 5.17 -6.41
N GLN A 26 -0.67 4.33 -5.78
CA GLN A 26 -1.03 4.51 -4.39
C GLN A 26 0.26 4.68 -3.58
N SER A 27 0.30 5.74 -2.76
CA SER A 27 1.46 5.93 -1.91
C SER A 27 1.58 4.72 -1.00
N LEU A 28 2.81 4.23 -0.86
CA LEU A 28 3.14 3.19 0.11
C LEU A 28 3.79 3.80 1.35
N ASP A 29 3.96 5.13 1.38
CA ASP A 29 4.67 5.80 2.46
C ASP A 29 3.91 5.67 3.79
N GLY A 30 4.64 5.36 4.85
CA GLY A 30 4.09 5.23 6.21
C GLY A 30 4.83 4.24 7.08
N GLU A 31 4.36 4.15 8.33
CA GLU A 31 4.82 3.21 9.36
C GLU A 31 4.00 1.93 9.28
N TYR A 32 4.65 0.76 9.21
CA TYR A 32 3.99 -0.54 9.07
C TYR A 32 4.25 -1.42 10.28
N TYR A 33 3.18 -1.91 10.88
CA TYR A 33 3.23 -2.68 12.13
C TYR A 33 3.01 -4.16 11.88
N TRP A 34 3.75 -5.01 12.59
CA TRP A 34 3.40 -6.42 12.74
C TRP A 34 2.53 -6.58 13.98
N ILE A 35 1.25 -6.90 13.76
CA ILE A 35 0.26 -7.10 14.81
C ILE A 35 -0.19 -8.57 14.80
N SER A 36 -0.04 -9.22 15.96
CA SER A 36 -0.40 -10.62 16.21
C SER A 36 -0.76 -10.80 17.69
N SER A 37 -1.14 -12.00 18.15
CA SER A 37 -1.41 -12.22 19.58
C SER A 37 -0.19 -11.96 20.48
N GLU A 38 1.02 -12.07 19.92
CA GLU A 38 2.27 -11.99 20.68
C GLU A 38 3.02 -10.67 20.48
N ARG A 39 2.64 -9.86 19.48
CA ARG A 39 3.42 -8.70 19.03
C ARG A 39 2.51 -7.59 18.52
N ASN A 40 2.87 -6.35 18.85
CA ASN A 40 2.38 -5.13 18.22
C ASN A 40 3.56 -4.16 18.15
N GLU A 41 4.33 -4.26 17.06
CA GLU A 41 5.60 -3.55 16.91
C GLU A 41 5.71 -2.92 15.52
N LEU A 42 6.42 -1.78 15.46
CA LEU A 42 6.81 -1.19 14.19
C LEU A 42 7.82 -2.12 13.52
N ALA A 43 7.46 -2.66 12.35
CA ALA A 43 8.32 -3.57 11.60
C ALA A 43 9.24 -2.80 10.65
N PHE A 44 8.67 -1.84 9.91
CA PHE A 44 9.42 -1.00 8.98
C PHE A 44 8.68 0.31 8.65
N THR A 45 9.43 1.27 8.13
CA THR A 45 8.89 2.52 7.59
C THR A 45 9.20 2.63 6.11
N ILE A 46 8.21 2.96 5.27
CA ILE A 46 8.41 3.25 3.84
C ILE A 46 8.43 4.77 3.62
N LYS A 47 9.45 5.24 2.88
CA LYS A 47 9.55 6.62 2.37
C LYS A 47 9.96 6.59 0.90
N GLY A 48 9.02 6.91 0.01
CA GLY A 48 9.22 6.90 -1.44
C GLY A 48 9.33 5.49 -2.02
N ASP A 49 10.55 5.09 -2.36
CA ASP A 49 10.92 3.77 -2.91
C ASP A 49 11.83 2.97 -1.96
N LYS A 50 12.01 3.44 -0.72
CA LYS A 50 12.84 2.78 0.29
C LYS A 50 12.03 2.40 1.52
N GLY A 51 12.27 1.20 2.03
CA GLY A 51 11.84 0.73 3.34
C GLY A 51 13.01 0.62 4.30
N PHE A 52 12.81 1.03 5.54
CA PHE A 52 13.76 0.94 6.64
C PHE A 52 13.23 -0.06 7.66
N ILE A 53 13.94 -1.16 7.88
CA ILE A 53 13.52 -2.24 8.77
C ILE A 53 14.01 -1.93 10.18
N GLU A 54 13.14 -2.06 11.18
CA GLU A 54 13.51 -1.79 12.58
C GLU A 54 14.33 -2.95 13.17
N HIS A 55 13.88 -4.20 12.92
CA HIS A 55 14.46 -5.42 13.46
C HIS A 55 14.45 -6.55 12.41
N GLY A 56 15.59 -7.21 12.22
CA GLY A 56 15.74 -8.34 11.29
C GLY A 56 17.16 -8.46 10.77
N GLU A 57 17.39 -9.43 9.88
CA GLU A 57 18.68 -9.60 9.21
C GLU A 57 18.91 -8.56 8.09
N ALA A 58 17.83 -8.12 7.45
CA ALA A 58 17.86 -7.05 6.46
C ALA A 58 17.73 -5.69 7.15
N ASP A 59 18.52 -4.71 6.73
CA ASP A 59 18.47 -3.35 7.26
C ASP A 59 17.43 -2.49 6.51
N ASN A 60 17.28 -2.74 5.22
CA ASN A 60 16.45 -1.93 4.34
C ASN A 60 15.98 -2.70 3.11
N PHE A 61 15.03 -2.13 2.38
CA PHE A 61 14.65 -2.62 1.07
C PHE A 61 14.35 -1.51 0.07
N LYS A 62 14.52 -1.81 -1.22
CA LYS A 62 14.05 -0.95 -2.33
C LYS A 62 12.78 -1.52 -2.93
N ILE A 63 11.84 -0.66 -3.30
CA ILE A 63 10.53 -1.05 -3.84
C ILE A 63 10.48 -0.80 -5.34
N ASP A 64 10.22 -1.86 -6.12
CA ASP A 64 9.78 -1.75 -7.50
C ASP A 64 8.25 -1.81 -7.54
N LYS A 65 7.60 -0.65 -7.62
CA LYS A 65 6.13 -0.56 -7.62
C LYS A 65 5.49 -1.08 -8.91
N GLN A 66 6.24 -1.18 -10.01
CA GLN A 66 5.73 -1.72 -11.28
C GLN A 66 5.73 -3.25 -11.26
N LYS A 67 6.82 -3.85 -10.77
CA LYS A 67 6.95 -5.31 -10.63
C LYS A 67 6.29 -5.88 -9.39
N LYS A 68 5.92 -5.01 -8.43
CA LYS A 68 5.42 -5.39 -7.11
C LYS A 68 6.41 -6.28 -6.36
N THR A 69 7.68 -5.85 -6.34
CA THR A 69 8.76 -6.55 -5.64
C THR A 69 9.51 -5.61 -4.71
N ILE A 70 10.14 -6.16 -3.68
CA ILE A 70 11.15 -5.50 -2.86
C ILE A 70 12.51 -6.18 -3.04
N GLU A 71 13.60 -5.42 -3.05
CA GLU A 71 14.97 -5.96 -2.93
C GLU A 71 15.48 -5.66 -1.52
N LEU A 72 15.58 -6.70 -0.68
CA LEU A 72 16.13 -6.65 0.66
C LEU A 72 17.65 -6.51 0.61
N THR A 73 18.19 -5.61 1.42
CA THR A 73 19.63 -5.43 1.58
C THR A 73 19.98 -5.18 3.05
N GLY A 74 21.17 -5.57 3.45
CA GLY A 74 21.72 -5.33 4.77
C GLY A 74 23.21 -5.64 4.77
N GLN A 75 23.88 -5.33 5.88
CA GLN A 75 25.34 -5.52 6.00
C GLN A 75 25.73 -7.01 5.86
N ASP A 76 24.97 -7.90 6.49
CA ASP A 76 25.33 -9.32 6.65
C ASP A 76 24.43 -10.28 5.87
N ILE A 77 23.67 -9.78 4.89
CA ILE A 77 22.78 -10.60 4.06
C ILE A 77 23.08 -10.51 2.56
N ALA A 78 22.88 -11.64 1.87
CA ALA A 78 22.81 -11.63 0.42
C ALA A 78 21.55 -10.89 -0.03
N LYS A 79 21.63 -10.17 -1.16
CA LYS A 79 20.47 -9.52 -1.75
C LYS A 79 19.40 -10.55 -2.08
N ARG A 80 18.17 -10.26 -1.67
CA ARG A 80 17.00 -11.11 -1.91
C ARG A 80 15.87 -10.28 -2.48
N THR A 81 15.21 -10.77 -3.53
CA THR A 81 14.06 -10.10 -4.14
C THR A 81 12.80 -10.86 -3.80
N GLU A 82 11.82 -10.17 -3.22
CA GLU A 82 10.57 -10.76 -2.75
C GLU A 82 9.37 -10.06 -3.37
N GLY A 83 8.35 -10.82 -3.73
CA GLY A 83 7.08 -10.28 -4.22
C GLY A 83 6.23 -9.75 -3.07
N TYR A 84 5.61 -8.59 -3.25
CA TYR A 84 4.66 -8.03 -2.27
C TYR A 84 3.26 -7.86 -2.86
N SER A 85 2.26 -7.86 -1.98
CA SER A 85 0.92 -7.35 -2.26
C SER A 85 0.61 -6.18 -1.35
N PHE A 86 -0.14 -5.21 -1.87
CA PHE A 86 -0.64 -4.09 -1.08
C PHE A 86 -2.12 -3.88 -1.38
N LYS A 87 -2.95 -3.94 -0.34
CA LYS A 87 -4.40 -3.77 -0.44
C LYS A 87 -4.91 -3.20 0.87
N ASP A 88 -5.68 -2.12 0.81
CA ASP A 88 -6.36 -1.53 1.97
C ASP A 88 -5.39 -1.36 3.17
N GLY A 89 -4.25 -0.72 2.96
CA GLY A 89 -3.26 -0.50 4.04
C GLY A 89 -2.48 -1.73 4.51
N VAL A 90 -2.75 -2.93 4.00
CA VAL A 90 -2.00 -4.15 4.34
C VAL A 90 -0.91 -4.41 3.30
N PHE A 91 0.34 -4.42 3.75
CA PHE A 91 1.52 -4.77 2.95
C PHE A 91 1.93 -6.20 3.29
N SER A 92 1.72 -7.14 2.38
CA SER A 92 2.04 -8.55 2.60
C SER A 92 3.31 -8.95 1.85
N VAL A 93 4.35 -9.35 2.56
CA VAL A 93 5.65 -9.68 1.98
C VAL A 93 6.42 -10.64 2.88
N ASP A 94 7.40 -11.34 2.32
CA ASP A 94 8.39 -12.08 3.08
C ASP A 94 9.61 -11.17 3.31
N ILE A 95 9.87 -10.80 4.57
CA ILE A 95 11.08 -10.06 4.97
C ILE A 95 12.08 -10.99 5.69
N SER A 96 11.57 -11.93 6.50
CA SER A 96 12.35 -12.76 7.43
C SER A 96 12.39 -14.25 7.08
N GLY A 97 12.05 -14.63 5.85
CA GLY A 97 11.91 -16.03 5.40
C GLY A 97 10.50 -16.60 5.54
N VAL A 98 9.56 -15.79 6.05
CA VAL A 98 8.13 -16.12 6.14
C VAL A 98 7.33 -14.90 5.70
N LYS A 99 6.27 -15.14 4.91
CA LYS A 99 5.36 -14.08 4.48
C LYS A 99 4.47 -13.64 5.64
N HIS A 100 4.46 -12.34 5.92
CA HIS A 100 3.63 -11.71 6.93
C HIS A 100 2.79 -10.58 6.32
N ASP A 101 1.68 -10.26 7.02
CA ASP A 101 0.88 -9.06 6.77
C ASP A 101 1.34 -7.96 7.72
N TYR A 102 1.70 -6.82 7.15
CA TYR A 102 2.11 -5.63 7.89
C TYR A 102 1.11 -4.51 7.66
N TYR A 103 0.64 -3.92 8.76
CA TYR A 103 -0.49 -3.00 8.75
C TYR A 103 0.01 -1.56 8.78
N LEU A 104 -0.35 -0.77 7.76
CA LEU A 104 -0.10 0.67 7.71
C LEU A 104 -0.80 1.34 8.88
N LYS A 105 -0.04 2.06 9.70
CA LYS A 105 -0.56 2.80 10.86
C LYS A 105 -1.77 3.66 10.50
N ASP A 106 -2.75 3.70 11.40
CA ASP A 106 -4.00 4.43 11.29
C ASP A 106 -4.95 3.98 10.15
N SER A 107 -4.60 2.93 9.39
CA SER A 107 -5.52 2.30 8.43
C SER A 107 -6.69 1.58 9.12
N GLU A 108 -7.75 1.28 8.38
CA GLU A 108 -8.88 0.51 8.90
C GLU A 108 -8.43 -0.89 9.35
N GLU A 109 -7.58 -1.54 8.55
CA GLU A 109 -7.04 -2.87 8.76
C GLU A 109 -6.10 -2.90 9.96
N TYR A 110 -5.29 -1.84 10.16
CA TYR A 110 -4.50 -1.66 11.39
C TYR A 110 -5.40 -1.63 12.62
N ASN A 111 -6.44 -0.79 12.63
CA ASN A 111 -7.37 -0.68 13.75
C ASN A 111 -8.15 -1.99 13.99
N ASN A 112 -8.48 -2.72 12.92
CA ASN A 112 -9.14 -4.02 13.01
C ASN A 112 -8.21 -5.08 13.61
N ALA A 113 -6.94 -5.10 13.20
CA ALA A 113 -5.93 -6.00 13.77
C ALA A 113 -5.71 -5.71 15.27
N LEU A 114 -5.61 -4.44 15.67
CA LEU A 114 -5.52 -4.08 17.09
C LEU A 114 -6.68 -4.65 17.91
N LYS A 115 -7.93 -4.42 17.45
CA LYS A 115 -9.13 -4.96 18.11
C LYS A 115 -9.12 -6.49 18.16
N GLN A 116 -8.75 -7.15 17.05
CA GLN A 116 -8.72 -8.60 16.95
C GLN A 116 -7.75 -9.23 17.96
N TYR A 117 -6.58 -8.62 18.16
CA TYR A 117 -5.54 -9.13 19.06
C TYR A 117 -5.60 -8.52 20.47
N GLY A 118 -6.60 -7.68 20.76
CA GLY A 118 -6.83 -7.12 22.11
C GLY A 118 -5.92 -5.95 22.47
N TYR A 119 -5.30 -5.30 21.49
CA TYR A 119 -4.57 -4.05 21.68
C TYR A 119 -5.56 -2.87 21.69
N LYS A 120 -5.40 -1.98 22.67
CA LYS A 120 -6.28 -0.84 22.93
C LYS A 120 -5.94 0.37 22.07
#